data_AF-A0A7J9ZSZ5-F1
#
_entry.id   AF-A0A7J9ZSZ5-F1
#
_cell.length_a   1.000
_cell.length_b   1.000
_cell.length_c   1.000
_cell.angle_alpha   90.00
_cell.angle_beta   90.00
_cell.angle_gamma   90.00
#
_symmetry.space_group_name_H-M   'P 1'
#
loop_
_entity.id
_entity.type
_entity.pdbx_description
1 polymer ?
#
loop_
_entity_poly.entity_id
_entity_poly.type
_entity_poly.pdbx_seq_one_letter_code
_entity_poly.pdbx_strand_id
1 'polypeptide(L)' 'SAADAAEKAADGTSPPDESVAGAPYRQHLARVLTRRALENAAARA' A
#
# COMPACT_ATOMS: atom_id res chain seq x y z
N SER A 1 -2.18 -4.92 13.69
CA SER A 1 -1.58 -3.57 13.83
C SER A 1 -1.74 -2.80 12.51
N ALA A 2 -1.42 -1.49 12.47
CA ALA A 2 -1.41 -0.73 11.21
C ALA A 2 -0.43 -1.32 10.17
N ALA A 3 0.68 -1.88 10.64
CA ALA A 3 1.64 -2.59 9.78
C ALA A 3 1.02 -3.87 9.17
N ASP A 4 0.39 -4.73 9.98
CA ASP A 4 -0.22 -5.97 9.49
C ASP A 4 -1.35 -5.73 8.49
N ALA A 5 -2.13 -4.67 8.68
CA ALA A 5 -3.19 -4.28 7.75
C ALA A 5 -2.60 -3.76 6.43
N ALA A 6 -1.50 -3.00 6.50
CA ALA A 6 -0.85 -2.45 5.32
C ALA A 6 -0.18 -3.51 4.44
N GLU A 7 0.39 -4.57 5.02
CA GLU A 7 1.01 -5.66 4.23
C GLU A 7 0.01 -6.33 3.28
N LYS A 8 -1.25 -6.45 3.72
CA LYS A 8 -2.34 -7.03 2.94
C LYS A 8 -2.90 -6.11 1.86
N ALA A 9 -2.47 -4.85 1.80
CA ALA A 9 -3.07 -3.85 0.91
C ALA A 9 -2.85 -4.14 -0.58
N ALA A 10 -1.88 -4.99 -0.92
CA ALA A 10 -1.63 -5.41 -2.30
C ALA A 10 -2.29 -6.77 -2.64
N ASP A 11 -2.87 -7.47 -1.67
CA ASP A 11 -3.43 -8.80 -1.86
C ASP A 11 -4.63 -8.73 -2.80
N GLY A 12 -4.66 -9.60 -3.81
CA GLY A 12 -5.71 -9.61 -4.83
C GLY A 12 -5.67 -8.45 -5.83
N THR A 13 -4.64 -7.60 -5.79
CA THR A 13 -4.48 -6.51 -6.76
C THR A 13 -3.75 -6.97 -8.02
N SER A 14 -4.12 -6.42 -9.17
CA SER A 14 -3.44 -6.62 -10.45
C SER A 14 -3.18 -5.26 -11.11
N PRO A 15 -2.21 -4.47 -10.60
CA PRO A 15 -1.93 -3.15 -11.16
C PRO A 15 -1.25 -3.26 -12.54
N PRO A 16 -1.35 -2.20 -13.39
CA PRO A 16 -0.69 -2.16 -14.68
C PRO A 16 0.84 -2.31 -14.57
N ASP A 17 1.41 -3.01 -15.54
CA ASP A 17 2.87 -3.11 -15.70
C ASP A 17 3.33 -2.17 -16.82
N GLU A 18 3.80 -0.99 -16.41
CA GLU A 18 4.18 0.09 -17.31
C GLU A 18 5.66 0.44 -17.15
N SER A 19 6.30 0.92 -18.22
CA SER A 19 7.73 1.30 -18.20
C SER A 19 8.08 2.35 -17.15
N VAL A 20 7.14 3.25 -16.84
CA VAL A 20 7.32 4.32 -15.84
C VAL A 20 7.09 3.84 -14.40
N ALA A 21 6.36 2.75 -14.22
CA ALA A 21 6.03 2.17 -12.92
C ALA A 21 5.44 0.77 -13.11
N GLY A 22 6.29 -0.24 -12.94
CA GLY A 22 5.88 -1.63 -13.07
C GLY A 22 4.94 -2.11 -11.97
N ALA A 23 4.27 -3.23 -12.21
CA ALA A 23 3.31 -3.81 -11.28
C ALA A 23 3.90 -4.09 -9.86
N PRO A 24 5.15 -4.60 -9.72
CA PRO A 24 5.76 -4.83 -8.40
C PRO A 24 5.95 -3.55 -7.60
N TYR A 25 6.35 -2.46 -8.27
CA TYR A 25 6.52 -1.16 -7.62
C TYR A 25 5.19 -0.62 -7.11
N ARG A 26 4.11 -0.74 -7.91
CA ARG A 26 2.76 -0.30 -7.52
C ARG A 26 2.20 -1.13 -6.35
N GLN A 27 2.42 -2.44 -6.34
CA GLN A 27 2.04 -3.29 -5.21
C GLN A 27 2.79 -2.89 -3.93
N HIS A 28 4.10 -2.63 -4.02
CA HIS A 28 4.87 -2.12 -2.88
C HIS A 28 4.33 -0.76 -2.40
N LEU A 29 4.05 0.15 -3.34
CA LEU A 29 3.51 1.47 -3.03
C LEU A 29 2.14 1.38 -2.32
N ALA A 30 1.27 0.44 -2.71
CA ALA A 30 -0.02 0.21 -2.04
C ALA A 30 0.15 -0.09 -0.55
N ARG A 31 1.12 -0.94 -0.19
CA ARG A 31 1.45 -1.25 1.21
C ARG A 31 1.96 -0.01 1.95
N VAL A 32 2.92 0.70 1.37
CA VAL A 32 3.53 1.90 1.96
C VAL A 32 2.49 3.00 2.21
N LEU A 33 1.66 3.31 1.21
CA LEU A 33 0.65 4.35 1.32
C LEU A 33 -0.44 3.99 2.33
N THR A 34 -0.87 2.72 2.36
CA THR A 34 -1.85 2.23 3.34
C THR A 34 -1.33 2.38 4.76
N ARG A 35 -0.08 1.97 5.03
CA ARG A 35 0.54 2.15 6.36
C ARG A 35 0.52 3.61 6.79
N ARG A 36 0.99 4.51 5.91
CA ARG A 36 1.00 5.95 6.17
C ARG A 36 -0.39 6.48 6.46
N ALA A 37 -1.40 6.07 5.69
CA ALA A 37 -2.78 6.51 5.89
C ALA A 37 -3.33 6.06 7.26
N LEU A 38 -3.11 4.79 7.64
CA LEU A 38 -3.53 4.25 8.92
C LEU A 38 -2.84 4.94 10.11
N GLU A 39 -1.53 5.15 10.02
CA GLU A 39 -0.76 5.90 11.03
C GLU A 39 -1.28 7.34 11.17
N ASN A 40 -1.54 8.02 10.05
CA ASN A 40 -2.11 9.37 10.06
C ASN A 40 -3.52 9.40 10.64
N ALA A 41 -4.36 8.41 10.35
CA ALA A 41 -5.71 8.32 10.89
C ALA A 41 -5.69 8.09 12.40
N ALA A 42 -4.84 7.19 12.88
CA ALA A 42 -4.66 6.92 14.31
C ALA A 42 -4.15 8.14 15.08
N ALA A 43 -3.30 8.97 14.47
CA ALA A 43 -2.81 10.22 15.07
C ALA A 43 -3.86 11.35 15.13
N ARG A 44 -4.99 11.22 14.42
CA ARG A 44 -6.09 12.20 14.41
C ARG A 44 -7.26 11.82 15.31
N ALA A 45 -7.29 10.58 15.80
CA ALA A 45 -8.32 10.05 16.68
C ALA A 45 -8.00 10.38 18.15
#